data_AF-A0A6C0BR37-F1
#
_entry.id   AF-A0A6C0BR37-F1
#
_cell.length_a   1.000
_cell.length_b   1.000
_cell.length_c   1.000
_cell.angle_alpha   90.00
_cell.angle_beta   90.00
_cell.angle_gamma   90.00
#
_symmetry.space_group_name_H-M   'P 1'
#
loop_
_entity.id
_entity.type
_entity.pdbx_description
1 polymer ?
#
loop_
_entity_poly.entity_id
_entity_poly.type
_entity_poly.pdbx_seq_one_letter_code
_entity_poly.pdbx_strand_id
1 'polypeptide(L)'
;MEASDISFWVCALFIGYALQRICAVSLKGVCAIILGRPLMESRTYNIVLTDPGNEIDDELLLWKLLTTQTNSVWYIVCVPFNASVPNADHHQLISSINMRIKRVREIFVNEFGGEKTEYTNDKNATFILGGPEIIPSGPIDINFLVQIAPLCHISPKKFVKMSIRHRIVQGDLDNPKNSINLTKGIPDDKPELIAEYLDQLEVFNAISHHTTPITTAFARNVPLTYTFMMNVPEIMRKYLLYKAFEQFVGRVNPQLKWAENISEVNYNTIMAMLPVEVYNDIIKGTIPGMESRYVDDIRAKVRSFLKDVKDPSPAYVLRLEHIAMAVLYITKTFYIGDKFTLDDLIDPEYAYIEWCEYIERYRCNLTPAYDVLAWIVVENGFLPNIEQCIMILNKE
;
A
#
# COMPACT_ATOMS: atom_id res chain seq x y z
N MET A 1 -31.01 4.52 -64.09
CA MET A 1 -30.20 4.41 -62.86
C MET A 1 -30.40 5.69 -62.09
N GLU A 2 -31.22 5.62 -61.05
CA GLU A 2 -31.60 6.76 -60.22
C GLU A 2 -30.43 7.16 -59.30
N ALA A 3 -30.33 8.45 -58.99
CA ALA A 3 -29.24 9.02 -58.19
C ALA A 3 -29.18 8.51 -56.73
N SER A 4 -30.15 7.68 -56.30
CA SER A 4 -30.19 7.06 -54.96
C SER A 4 -29.16 5.95 -54.77
N ASP A 5 -28.82 5.19 -55.82
CA ASP A 5 -27.88 4.07 -55.73
C ASP A 5 -26.43 4.52 -55.56
N ILE A 6 -26.05 5.66 -56.17
CA ILE A 6 -24.68 6.16 -56.10
C ILE A 6 -24.34 6.62 -54.67
N SER A 7 -25.29 7.21 -53.94
CA SER A 7 -25.05 7.64 -52.55
C SER A 7 -24.86 6.45 -51.60
N PHE A 8 -25.58 5.35 -51.83
CA PHE A 8 -25.47 4.14 -51.03
C PHE A 8 -24.11 3.45 -51.25
N TRP A 9 -23.67 3.32 -52.51
CA TRP A 9 -22.38 2.73 -52.83
C TRP A 9 -21.20 3.60 -52.40
N VAL A 10 -21.33 4.94 -52.46
CA VAL A 10 -20.30 5.87 -51.94
C VAL A 10 -20.22 5.80 -50.42
N CYS A 11 -21.34 5.74 -49.69
CA CYS A 11 -21.33 5.54 -48.24
C CYS A 11 -20.76 4.17 -47.84
N ALA A 12 -21.09 3.09 -48.57
CA ALA A 12 -20.56 1.75 -48.32
C ALA A 12 -19.04 1.66 -48.58
N LEU A 13 -18.55 2.35 -49.61
CA LEU A 13 -17.10 2.45 -49.89
C LEU A 13 -16.36 3.29 -48.85
N PHE A 14 -16.94 4.39 -48.37
CA PHE A 14 -16.33 5.20 -47.30
C PHE A 14 -16.32 4.48 -45.95
N ILE A 15 -17.38 3.74 -45.61
CA ILE A 15 -17.43 2.90 -44.40
C ILE A 15 -16.46 1.72 -44.53
N GLY A 16 -16.39 1.07 -45.69
CA GLY A 16 -15.42 0.00 -45.96
C GLY A 16 -13.96 0.47 -45.89
N TYR A 17 -13.67 1.67 -46.41
CA TYR A 17 -12.33 2.28 -46.36
C TYR A 17 -11.98 2.77 -44.94
N ALA A 18 -12.96 3.28 -44.19
CA ALA A 18 -12.79 3.63 -42.78
C ALA A 18 -12.54 2.38 -41.92
N LEU A 19 -13.27 1.28 -42.16
CA LEU A 19 -13.09 0.01 -41.46
C LEU A 19 -11.77 -0.69 -41.83
N GLN A 20 -11.29 -0.58 -43.07
CA GLN A 20 -9.97 -1.08 -43.47
C GLN A 20 -8.81 -0.31 -42.83
N ARG A 21 -8.97 0.97 -42.49
CA ARG A 21 -7.96 1.72 -41.72
C ARG A 21 -8.00 1.45 -40.22
N ILE A 22 -9.09 0.85 -39.73
CA ILE A 22 -9.20 0.34 -38.36
C ILE A 22 -8.84 -1.15 -38.38
N CYS A 23 -7.61 -1.47 -38.79
CA CYS A 23 -7.01 -2.79 -38.54
C CYS A 23 -6.68 -2.93 -37.05
N ALA A 24 -7.72 -3.09 -36.23
CA ALA A 24 -7.67 -3.63 -34.86
C ALA A 24 -9.06 -3.96 -34.28
N VAL A 25 -10.16 -3.89 -35.04
CA VAL A 25 -11.49 -4.21 -34.48
C VAL A 25 -11.82 -5.68 -34.74
N SER A 26 -11.83 -6.43 -33.65
CA SER A 26 -12.32 -7.81 -33.55
C SER A 26 -13.62 -8.01 -34.32
N LEU A 27 -13.72 -9.12 -35.07
CA LEU A 27 -14.92 -9.54 -35.80
C LEU A 27 -16.19 -9.55 -34.91
N LYS A 28 -16.04 -9.71 -33.58
CA LYS A 28 -17.13 -9.58 -32.60
C LYS A 28 -17.71 -8.16 -32.53
N GLY A 29 -16.89 -7.14 -32.70
CA GLY A 29 -17.29 -5.73 -32.70
C GLY A 29 -18.18 -5.36 -33.88
N VAL A 30 -17.84 -5.87 -35.06
CA VAL A 30 -18.63 -5.64 -36.29
C VAL A 30 -19.99 -6.35 -36.20
N CYS A 31 -20.03 -7.58 -35.67
CA CYS A 31 -21.29 -8.31 -35.48
C CYS A 31 -22.23 -7.66 -34.44
N ALA A 32 -21.69 -7.05 -33.39
CA ALA A 32 -22.51 -6.38 -32.37
C ALA A 32 -23.19 -5.10 -32.88
N ILE A 33 -22.46 -4.31 -33.69
CA ILE A 33 -22.98 -3.10 -34.33
C ILE A 33 -24.10 -3.45 -35.32
N ILE A 34 -23.93 -4.52 -36.10
CA ILE A 34 -24.93 -4.94 -37.11
C ILE A 34 -26.19 -5.53 -36.47
N LEU A 35 -26.09 -6.18 -35.30
CA LEU A 35 -27.21 -6.86 -34.65
C LEU A 35 -27.97 -5.99 -33.62
N GLY A 36 -27.62 -4.71 -33.46
CA GLY A 36 -28.29 -3.80 -32.53
C GLY A 36 -28.25 -4.27 -31.06
N ARG A 37 -27.37 -5.21 -30.73
CA ARG A 37 -27.15 -5.65 -29.35
C ARG A 37 -25.99 -4.82 -28.79
N PRO A 38 -26.18 -4.10 -27.67
CA PRO A 38 -25.02 -3.55 -26.98
C PRO A 38 -24.08 -4.73 -26.71
N LEU A 39 -22.81 -4.59 -27.10
CA LEU A 39 -21.76 -5.40 -26.47
C LEU A 39 -21.95 -5.14 -24.99
N MET A 40 -22.46 -6.12 -24.25
CA MET A 40 -22.23 -6.12 -22.82
C MET A 40 -20.72 -6.11 -22.69
N GLU A 41 -20.16 -4.94 -22.39
CA GLU A 41 -18.78 -4.83 -21.96
C GLU A 41 -18.65 -5.83 -20.80
N SER A 42 -17.94 -6.93 -21.06
CA SER A 42 -17.76 -7.95 -20.05
C SER A 42 -17.01 -7.29 -18.91
N ARG A 43 -17.64 -7.21 -17.74
CA ARG A 43 -16.99 -6.74 -16.52
C ARG A 43 -15.70 -7.52 -16.33
N THR A 44 -14.60 -6.81 -16.10
CA THR A 44 -13.32 -7.43 -15.74
C THR A 44 -13.32 -7.77 -14.26
N TYR A 45 -12.66 -8.86 -13.87
CA TYR A 45 -12.51 -9.25 -12.46
C TYR A 45 -11.10 -8.94 -11.99
N ASN A 46 -10.96 -8.40 -10.80
CA ASN A 46 -9.69 -8.00 -10.20
C ASN A 46 -9.67 -8.40 -8.73
N ILE A 47 -8.49 -8.62 -8.17
CA ILE A 47 -8.29 -8.98 -6.76
C ILE A 47 -7.23 -8.07 -6.17
N VAL A 48 -7.46 -7.56 -4.96
CA VAL A 48 -6.43 -6.94 -4.12
C VAL A 48 -6.32 -7.69 -2.81
N LEU A 49 -5.11 -8.15 -2.49
CA LEU A 49 -4.73 -8.85 -1.27
C LEU A 49 -3.98 -7.84 -0.39
N THR A 50 -4.61 -7.37 0.69
CA THR A 50 -4.20 -6.20 1.49
C THR A 50 -4.33 -6.46 2.99
N ASP A 51 -3.60 -5.69 3.80
CA ASP A 51 -3.66 -5.71 5.26
C ASP A 51 -3.92 -4.31 5.89
N PRO A 52 -5.08 -3.68 5.61
CA PRO A 52 -5.37 -2.30 6.03
C PRO A 52 -5.12 -2.02 7.50
N GLY A 53 -4.47 -0.89 7.79
CA GLY A 53 -4.16 -0.41 9.13
C GLY A 53 -2.80 -0.78 9.70
N ASN A 54 -2.03 -1.57 8.96
CA ASN A 54 -0.61 -1.72 9.23
C ASN A 54 0.17 -0.47 8.79
N GLU A 55 -0.01 -0.04 7.54
CA GLU A 55 0.53 1.21 7.00
C GLU A 55 -0.60 2.15 6.53
N ILE A 56 -0.28 3.34 6.02
CA ILE A 56 -1.27 4.34 5.58
C ILE A 56 -1.63 4.24 4.10
N ASP A 57 -0.84 3.50 3.34
CA ASP A 57 -0.87 3.46 1.89
C ASP A 57 -1.70 2.31 1.32
N ASP A 58 -2.01 1.28 2.12
CA ASP A 58 -3.09 0.32 1.83
C ASP A 58 -4.40 1.06 1.51
N GLU A 59 -4.84 1.97 2.40
CA GLU A 59 -6.11 2.64 2.21
C GLU A 59 -6.06 3.65 1.08
N LEU A 60 -4.91 4.28 0.85
CA LEU A 60 -4.71 5.16 -0.30
C LEU A 60 -4.82 4.42 -1.62
N LEU A 61 -4.24 3.21 -1.72
CA LEU A 61 -4.47 2.32 -2.86
C LEU A 61 -5.98 2.04 -3.03
N LEU A 62 -6.67 1.63 -1.97
CA LEU A 62 -8.10 1.32 -2.04
C LEU A 62 -8.94 2.53 -2.48
N TRP A 63 -8.66 3.72 -1.95
CA TRP A 63 -9.33 4.95 -2.35
C TRP A 63 -9.15 5.25 -3.85
N LYS A 64 -7.92 5.10 -4.36
CA LYS A 64 -7.67 5.29 -5.79
C LYS A 64 -8.40 4.25 -6.62
N LEU A 65 -8.39 2.98 -6.24
CA LEU A 65 -9.16 1.94 -6.94
C LEU A 65 -10.67 2.23 -6.94
N LEU A 66 -11.24 2.64 -5.79
CA LEU A 66 -12.66 2.96 -5.66
C LEU A 66 -13.10 4.13 -6.55
N THR A 67 -12.21 5.10 -6.78
CA THR A 67 -12.51 6.35 -7.49
C THR A 67 -12.11 6.35 -8.96
N THR A 68 -11.13 5.54 -9.37
CA THR A 68 -10.64 5.54 -10.76
C THR A 68 -11.25 4.45 -11.63
N GLN A 69 -11.53 3.27 -11.05
CA GLN A 69 -11.88 2.08 -11.83
C GLN A 69 -13.28 2.15 -12.45
N THR A 70 -13.38 1.65 -13.69
CA THR A 70 -14.60 1.66 -14.50
C THR A 70 -15.04 0.26 -14.89
N ASN A 71 -16.33 -0.06 -14.72
CA ASN A 71 -16.96 -1.29 -15.21
C ASN A 71 -16.20 -2.60 -14.89
N SER A 72 -15.74 -2.75 -13.65
CA SER A 72 -14.94 -3.88 -13.15
C SER A 72 -15.46 -4.41 -11.82
N VAL A 73 -15.20 -5.67 -11.50
CA VAL A 73 -15.44 -6.27 -10.17
C VAL A 73 -14.11 -6.40 -9.44
N TRP A 74 -14.01 -5.87 -8.23
CA TRP A 74 -12.83 -5.93 -7.36
C TRP A 74 -13.12 -6.70 -6.09
N TYR A 75 -12.37 -7.78 -5.85
CA TYR A 75 -12.35 -8.48 -4.56
C TYR A 75 -11.28 -7.86 -3.67
N ILE A 76 -11.69 -7.11 -2.66
CA ILE A 76 -10.82 -6.53 -1.62
C ILE A 76 -10.71 -7.55 -0.48
N VAL A 77 -9.61 -8.29 -0.51
CA VAL A 77 -9.35 -9.41 0.40
C VAL A 77 -8.41 -8.96 1.51
N CYS A 78 -8.96 -8.83 2.71
CA CYS A 78 -8.19 -8.62 3.93
C CYS A 78 -7.49 -9.93 4.31
N VAL A 79 -6.15 -9.97 4.20
CA VAL A 79 -5.37 -11.18 4.52
C VAL A 79 -5.36 -11.43 6.04
N PRO A 80 -4.99 -12.63 6.54
CA PRO A 80 -4.98 -12.90 7.98
C PRO A 80 -3.65 -12.57 8.68
N PHE A 81 -2.52 -12.67 7.98
CA PHE A 81 -1.19 -12.60 8.59
C PHE A 81 -0.81 -11.19 9.03
N ASN A 82 -0.14 -11.07 10.17
CA ASN A 82 0.43 -9.82 10.67
C ASN A 82 1.90 -10.06 11.08
N ALA A 83 2.84 -9.42 10.38
CA ALA A 83 4.27 -9.57 10.64
C ALA A 83 4.70 -9.11 12.04
N SER A 84 3.90 -8.26 12.70
CA SER A 84 4.13 -7.81 14.08
C SER A 84 3.66 -8.80 15.13
N VAL A 85 2.80 -9.76 14.76
CA VAL A 85 2.28 -10.81 15.66
C VAL A 85 2.40 -12.17 14.96
N PRO A 86 3.62 -12.64 14.68
CA PRO A 86 3.82 -13.70 13.71
C PRO A 86 3.53 -15.12 14.25
N ASN A 87 3.26 -15.25 15.55
CA ASN A 87 2.86 -16.48 16.23
C ASN A 87 1.36 -16.51 16.55
N ALA A 88 0.54 -15.82 15.74
CA ALA A 88 -0.90 -15.74 15.95
C ALA A 88 -1.57 -17.12 15.89
N ASP A 89 -2.42 -17.41 16.87
CA ASP A 89 -3.33 -18.57 16.83
C ASP A 89 -4.51 -18.33 15.85
N HIS A 90 -5.31 -19.37 15.62
CA HIS A 90 -6.44 -19.28 14.69
C HIS A 90 -7.46 -18.18 15.04
N HIS A 91 -7.71 -17.95 16.34
CA HIS A 91 -8.62 -16.91 16.78
C HIS A 91 -8.02 -15.52 16.53
N GLN A 92 -6.72 -15.33 16.74
CA GLN A 92 -5.99 -14.10 16.45
C GLN A 92 -5.94 -13.81 14.95
N LEU A 93 -5.82 -14.84 14.09
CA LEU A 93 -5.89 -14.67 12.63
C LEU A 93 -7.29 -14.19 12.18
N ILE A 94 -8.37 -14.80 12.69
CA ILE A 94 -9.74 -14.36 12.41
C ILE A 94 -9.98 -12.94 12.94
N SER A 95 -9.53 -12.65 14.15
CA SER A 95 -9.61 -11.32 14.75
C SER A 95 -8.91 -10.28 13.88
N SER A 96 -7.74 -10.60 13.34
CA SER A 96 -6.98 -9.72 12.44
C SER A 96 -7.75 -9.39 11.16
N ILE A 97 -8.39 -10.39 10.52
CA ILE A 97 -9.27 -10.16 9.36
C ILE A 97 -10.42 -9.22 9.75
N ASN A 98 -11.11 -9.50 10.85
CA ASN A 98 -12.26 -8.71 11.29
C ASN A 98 -11.89 -7.26 11.61
N MET A 99 -10.74 -7.03 12.26
CA MET A 99 -10.21 -5.69 12.52
C MET A 99 -9.91 -4.93 11.22
N ARG A 100 -9.30 -5.59 10.23
CA ARG A 100 -9.00 -5.02 8.91
C ARG A 100 -10.27 -4.64 8.15
N ILE A 101 -11.25 -5.54 8.10
CA ILE A 101 -12.56 -5.25 7.48
C ILE A 101 -13.24 -4.08 8.19
N LYS A 102 -13.27 -4.08 9.53
CA LYS A 102 -13.87 -2.98 10.31
C LYS A 102 -13.20 -1.65 9.97
N ARG A 103 -11.88 -1.63 9.87
CA ARG A 103 -11.12 -0.42 9.52
C ARG A 103 -11.48 0.11 8.12
N VAL A 104 -11.58 -0.76 7.11
CA VAL A 104 -12.04 -0.35 5.77
C VAL A 104 -13.46 0.25 5.86
N ARG A 105 -14.36 -0.34 6.65
CA ARG A 105 -15.73 0.18 6.84
C ARG A 105 -15.77 1.54 7.55
N GLU A 106 -14.86 1.79 8.48
CA GLU A 106 -14.77 3.06 9.20
C GLU A 106 -14.24 4.19 8.29
N ILE A 107 -13.28 3.88 7.41
CA ILE A 107 -12.68 4.85 6.49
C ILE A 107 -13.59 5.10 5.26
N PHE A 108 -14.15 4.03 4.69
CA PHE A 108 -15.01 4.05 3.52
C PHE A 108 -16.47 3.84 3.93
N VAL A 109 -16.96 4.71 4.81
CA VAL A 109 -18.29 4.56 5.44
C VAL A 109 -19.44 4.64 4.43
N ASN A 110 -19.26 5.39 3.35
CA ASN A 110 -20.28 5.53 2.32
C ASN A 110 -20.39 4.25 1.48
N GLU A 111 -19.24 3.65 1.20
CA GLU A 111 -19.07 2.47 0.37
C GLU A 111 -19.46 1.21 1.16
N PHE A 112 -18.86 0.99 2.33
CA PHE A 112 -18.93 -0.25 3.10
C PHE A 112 -19.53 -0.10 4.50
N GLY A 113 -19.97 1.09 4.91
CA GLY A 113 -20.51 1.32 6.24
C GLY A 113 -21.65 0.36 6.62
N GLY A 114 -21.72 0.00 7.89
CA GLY A 114 -22.66 -0.98 8.41
C GLY A 114 -22.28 -2.42 8.04
N GLU A 115 -23.26 -3.22 7.61
CA GLU A 115 -23.07 -4.64 7.25
C GLU A 115 -22.82 -4.86 5.75
N LYS A 116 -22.60 -3.80 4.97
CA LYS A 116 -22.34 -3.91 3.53
C LYS A 116 -21.07 -4.74 3.27
N THR A 117 -21.18 -5.68 2.35
CA THR A 117 -20.07 -6.48 1.83
C THR A 117 -19.76 -6.17 0.38
N GLU A 118 -20.67 -5.50 -0.31
CA GLU A 118 -20.57 -5.12 -1.71
C GLU A 118 -20.97 -3.65 -1.89
N TYR A 119 -20.22 -2.95 -2.74
CA TYR A 119 -20.45 -1.57 -3.13
C TYR A 119 -20.32 -1.42 -4.65
N THR A 120 -21.13 -0.57 -5.27
CA THR A 120 -20.93 -0.20 -6.69
C THR A 120 -20.74 1.30 -6.78
N ASN A 121 -19.64 1.74 -7.42
CA ASN A 121 -19.35 3.15 -7.63
C ASN A 121 -20.18 3.75 -8.78
N ASP A 122 -20.08 5.06 -8.94
CA ASP A 122 -20.73 5.82 -10.02
C ASP A 122 -20.28 5.39 -11.44
N LYS A 123 -19.07 4.82 -11.54
CA LYS A 123 -18.48 4.25 -12.76
C LYS A 123 -18.87 2.79 -13.02
N ASN A 124 -19.89 2.27 -12.33
CA ASN A 124 -20.39 0.89 -12.42
C ASN A 124 -19.38 -0.21 -12.05
N ALA A 125 -18.25 0.14 -11.42
CA ALA A 125 -17.35 -0.85 -10.84
C ALA A 125 -17.92 -1.32 -9.50
N THR A 126 -17.89 -2.63 -9.29
CA THR A 126 -18.37 -3.32 -8.09
C THR A 126 -17.18 -3.73 -7.23
N PHE A 127 -17.24 -3.49 -5.93
CA PHE A 127 -16.21 -3.79 -4.95
C PHE A 127 -16.78 -4.69 -3.87
N ILE A 128 -16.11 -5.80 -3.58
CA ILE A 128 -16.53 -6.81 -2.62
C ILE A 128 -15.47 -6.90 -1.54
N LEU A 129 -15.84 -6.65 -0.28
CA LEU A 129 -14.94 -6.63 0.87
C LEU A 129 -15.13 -7.86 1.74
N GLY A 130 -14.03 -8.54 2.10
CA GLY A 130 -14.07 -9.70 2.98
C GLY A 130 -12.69 -10.31 3.26
N GLY A 131 -12.67 -11.45 3.95
CA GLY A 131 -11.47 -12.24 4.17
C GLY A 131 -11.17 -13.19 3.01
N PRO A 132 -10.22 -14.13 3.16
CA PRO A 132 -9.84 -15.07 2.10
C PRO A 132 -10.99 -15.92 1.53
N GLU A 133 -12.12 -16.02 2.23
CA GLU A 133 -13.33 -16.70 1.80
C GLU A 133 -14.02 -16.07 0.58
N ILE A 134 -13.84 -14.77 0.32
CA ILE A 134 -14.44 -14.11 -0.85
C ILE A 134 -13.66 -14.33 -2.14
N ILE A 135 -12.47 -14.94 -2.06
CA ILE A 135 -11.68 -15.31 -3.23
C ILE A 135 -12.48 -16.29 -4.10
N PRO A 136 -12.73 -15.98 -5.38
CA PRO A 136 -13.50 -16.85 -6.27
C PRO A 136 -12.91 -18.27 -6.38
N SER A 137 -13.77 -19.28 -6.25
CA SER A 137 -13.36 -20.70 -6.21
C SER A 137 -13.54 -21.45 -7.54
N GLY A 138 -14.08 -20.78 -8.56
CA GLY A 138 -14.33 -21.33 -9.91
C GLY A 138 -13.35 -20.83 -10.96
N PRO A 139 -13.39 -21.38 -12.19
CA PRO A 139 -12.66 -20.84 -13.33
C PRO A 139 -13.02 -19.37 -13.54
N ILE A 140 -12.02 -18.49 -13.48
CA ILE A 140 -12.21 -17.04 -13.62
C ILE A 140 -10.98 -16.37 -14.24
N ASP A 141 -11.21 -15.41 -15.12
CA ASP A 141 -10.17 -14.57 -15.71
C ASP A 141 -10.03 -13.30 -14.87
N ILE A 142 -8.88 -13.18 -14.20
CA ILE A 142 -8.50 -12.02 -13.40
C ILE A 142 -7.65 -11.09 -14.26
N ASN A 143 -8.08 -9.84 -14.44
CA ASN A 143 -7.34 -8.84 -15.19
C ASN A 143 -6.14 -8.32 -14.36
N PHE A 144 -6.37 -7.88 -13.13
CA PHE A 144 -5.32 -7.54 -12.18
C PHE A 144 -5.43 -8.33 -10.89
N LEU A 145 -4.32 -8.95 -10.45
CA LEU A 145 -4.13 -9.38 -9.07
C LEU A 145 -3.07 -8.51 -8.41
N VAL A 146 -3.46 -7.74 -7.40
CA VAL A 146 -2.57 -6.88 -6.63
C VAL A 146 -2.26 -7.56 -5.30
N GLN A 147 -1.00 -7.92 -5.08
CA GLN A 147 -0.51 -8.48 -3.83
C GLN A 147 0.34 -7.43 -3.12
N ILE A 148 -0.26 -6.76 -2.13
CA ILE A 148 0.44 -5.80 -1.27
C ILE A 148 0.66 -6.30 0.17
N ALA A 149 0.23 -7.52 0.48
CA ALA A 149 0.40 -8.11 1.81
C ALA A 149 0.96 -9.55 1.74
N PRO A 150 1.57 -10.07 2.83
CA PRO A 150 1.94 -11.48 2.94
C PRO A 150 0.70 -12.37 2.90
N LEU A 151 0.78 -13.46 2.14
CA LEU A 151 -0.34 -14.38 1.93
C LEU A 151 -0.32 -15.58 2.88
N CYS A 152 0.42 -15.50 3.99
CA CYS A 152 0.49 -16.60 4.96
C CYS A 152 -0.91 -16.97 5.47
N HIS A 153 -1.13 -18.27 5.68
CA HIS A 153 -2.40 -18.91 6.02
C HIS A 153 -3.48 -18.86 4.92
N ILE A 154 -3.11 -18.51 3.68
CA ILE A 154 -4.01 -18.59 2.53
C ILE A 154 -3.56 -19.75 1.65
N SER A 155 -4.36 -20.81 1.62
CA SER A 155 -4.01 -22.00 0.85
C SER A 155 -3.80 -21.68 -0.65
N PRO A 156 -2.70 -22.14 -1.27
CA PRO A 156 -2.45 -21.94 -2.71
C PRO A 156 -3.56 -22.51 -3.60
N LYS A 157 -4.29 -23.53 -3.10
CA LYS A 157 -5.45 -24.13 -3.78
C LYS A 157 -6.59 -23.14 -4.07
N LYS A 158 -6.62 -21.98 -3.40
CA LYS A 158 -7.60 -20.93 -3.69
C LYS A 158 -7.37 -20.27 -5.06
N PHE A 159 -6.15 -20.30 -5.59
CA PHE A 159 -5.78 -19.56 -6.81
C PHE A 159 -5.70 -20.44 -8.07
N VAL A 160 -5.61 -21.77 -7.91
CA VAL A 160 -5.28 -22.72 -9.00
C VAL A 160 -6.26 -22.75 -10.19
N LYS A 161 -7.48 -22.23 -10.03
CA LYS A 161 -8.49 -22.18 -11.09
C LYS A 161 -8.56 -20.82 -11.79
N MET A 162 -7.71 -19.87 -11.44
CA MET A 162 -7.70 -18.54 -12.05
C MET A 162 -6.78 -18.51 -13.28
N SER A 163 -7.06 -17.59 -14.21
CA SER A 163 -6.06 -17.09 -15.15
C SER A 163 -5.81 -15.62 -14.84
N ILE A 164 -4.58 -15.24 -14.54
CA ILE A 164 -4.23 -13.87 -14.12
C ILE A 164 -3.51 -13.18 -15.26
N ARG A 165 -4.13 -12.19 -15.89
CA ARG A 165 -3.49 -11.42 -16.96
C ARG A 165 -2.27 -10.65 -16.44
N HIS A 166 -2.40 -9.97 -15.31
CA HIS A 166 -1.32 -9.19 -14.72
C HIS A 166 -1.31 -9.29 -13.20
N ARG A 167 -0.24 -9.88 -12.66
CA ARG A 167 0.04 -9.90 -11.22
C ARG A 167 0.97 -8.74 -10.86
N ILE A 168 0.59 -7.93 -9.90
CA ILE A 168 1.39 -6.84 -9.33
C ILE A 168 1.77 -7.26 -7.92
N VAL A 169 3.05 -7.26 -7.59
CA VAL A 169 3.54 -7.75 -6.29
C VAL A 169 4.41 -6.69 -5.62
N GLN A 170 4.05 -6.28 -4.41
CA GLN A 170 4.93 -5.51 -3.54
C GLN A 170 6.00 -6.43 -2.96
N GLY A 171 7.23 -6.27 -3.42
CA GLY A 171 8.37 -7.06 -2.99
C GLY A 171 9.28 -7.49 -4.13
N ASP A 172 10.52 -7.77 -3.75
CA ASP A 172 11.53 -8.37 -4.61
C ASP A 172 11.32 -9.90 -4.65
N LEU A 173 10.82 -10.39 -5.78
CA LEU A 173 10.59 -11.83 -6.03
C LEU A 173 11.90 -12.61 -6.20
N ASP A 174 13.00 -11.96 -6.57
CA ASP A 174 14.32 -12.59 -6.67
C ASP A 174 14.97 -12.74 -5.30
N ASN A 175 14.64 -11.85 -4.35
CA ASN A 175 15.12 -11.87 -2.96
C ASN A 175 13.97 -11.73 -1.94
N PRO A 176 13.04 -12.71 -1.85
CA PRO A 176 11.82 -12.58 -1.06
C PRO A 176 12.07 -12.39 0.44
N LYS A 177 13.20 -12.92 0.94
CA LYS A 177 13.66 -12.76 2.33
C LYS A 177 13.93 -11.31 2.74
N ASN A 178 14.08 -10.40 1.78
CA ASN A 178 14.32 -8.97 2.01
C ASN A 178 13.02 -8.14 1.97
N SER A 179 11.88 -8.75 1.61
CA SER A 179 10.60 -8.07 1.41
C SER A 179 9.58 -8.48 2.48
N ILE A 180 9.05 -7.51 3.23
CA ILE A 180 8.10 -7.77 4.33
C ILE A 180 6.79 -8.40 3.84
N ASN A 181 6.30 -7.95 2.67
CA ASN A 181 5.09 -8.47 2.02
C ASN A 181 5.28 -9.85 1.37
N LEU A 182 6.49 -10.41 1.43
CA LEU A 182 6.81 -11.77 0.99
C LEU A 182 7.19 -12.64 2.19
N THR A 183 8.49 -12.84 2.45
CA THR A 183 8.94 -13.78 3.50
C THR A 183 9.74 -13.16 4.63
N LYS A 184 10.12 -11.88 4.54
CA LYS A 184 10.91 -11.22 5.60
C LYS A 184 10.17 -11.17 6.94
N GLY A 185 8.84 -11.03 6.93
CA GLY A 185 8.02 -11.00 8.13
C GLY A 185 7.80 -12.37 8.79
N ILE A 186 8.14 -13.47 8.11
CA ILE A 186 7.90 -14.83 8.60
C ILE A 186 8.99 -15.23 9.61
N PRO A 187 8.67 -15.71 10.81
CA PRO A 187 9.65 -16.17 11.79
C PRO A 187 10.49 -17.35 11.31
N ASP A 188 11.70 -17.45 11.84
CA ASP A 188 12.63 -18.53 11.47
C ASP A 188 12.17 -19.91 12.01
N ASP A 189 11.35 -19.93 13.06
CA ASP A 189 10.73 -21.12 13.64
C ASP A 189 9.39 -21.52 12.96
N LYS A 190 9.06 -20.89 11.82
CA LYS A 190 7.85 -21.15 11.01
C LYS A 190 8.17 -21.59 9.57
N PRO A 191 8.96 -22.67 9.37
CA PRO A 191 9.32 -23.15 8.03
C PRO A 191 8.11 -23.56 7.18
N GLU A 192 6.99 -23.94 7.80
CA GLU A 192 5.75 -24.28 7.12
C GLU A 192 5.14 -23.08 6.37
N LEU A 193 5.29 -21.86 6.87
CA LEU A 193 4.81 -20.65 6.20
C LEU A 193 5.70 -20.27 5.02
N ILE A 194 6.99 -20.58 5.10
CA ILE A 194 7.91 -20.46 3.95
C ILE A 194 7.54 -21.46 2.86
N ALA A 195 7.23 -22.71 3.24
CA ALA A 195 6.77 -23.72 2.28
C ALA A 195 5.45 -23.30 1.61
N GLU A 196 4.48 -22.77 2.37
CA GLU A 196 3.23 -22.26 1.81
C GLU A 196 3.47 -21.10 0.82
N TYR A 197 4.38 -20.18 1.13
CA TYR A 197 4.78 -19.10 0.21
C TYR A 197 5.36 -19.66 -1.10
N LEU A 198 6.22 -20.68 -1.03
CA LEU A 198 6.82 -21.29 -2.22
C LEU A 198 5.76 -21.98 -3.09
N ASP A 199 4.82 -22.70 -2.48
CA ASP A 199 3.69 -23.31 -3.19
C ASP A 199 2.80 -22.25 -3.86
N GLN A 200 2.54 -21.13 -3.17
CA GLN A 200 1.82 -19.99 -3.74
C GLN A 200 2.57 -19.39 -4.93
N LEU A 201 3.89 -19.22 -4.81
CA LEU A 201 4.73 -18.68 -5.87
C LEU A 201 4.72 -19.58 -7.12
N GLU A 202 4.79 -20.90 -6.94
CA GLU A 202 4.67 -21.87 -8.04
C GLU A 202 3.32 -21.73 -8.76
N VAL A 203 2.22 -21.67 -8.00
CA VAL A 203 0.88 -21.47 -8.57
C VAL A 203 0.82 -20.16 -9.33
N PHE A 204 1.28 -19.04 -8.76
CA PHE A 204 1.23 -17.74 -9.43
C PHE A 204 2.09 -17.71 -10.70
N ASN A 205 3.26 -18.34 -10.71
CA ASN A 205 4.12 -18.45 -11.89
C ASN A 205 3.43 -19.24 -13.01
N ALA A 206 2.61 -20.23 -12.68
CA ALA A 206 1.88 -21.03 -13.65
C ALA A 206 0.65 -20.32 -14.23
N ILE A 207 -0.06 -19.52 -13.42
CA ILE A 207 -1.36 -18.93 -13.81
C ILE A 207 -1.27 -17.47 -14.27
N SER A 208 -0.15 -16.79 -14.04
CA SER A 208 0.02 -15.37 -14.39
C SER A 208 0.69 -15.20 -15.75
N HIS A 209 0.08 -14.42 -16.65
CA HIS A 209 0.66 -14.10 -17.96
C HIS A 209 1.78 -13.05 -17.87
N HIS A 210 1.63 -12.09 -16.96
CA HIS A 210 2.64 -11.08 -16.68
C HIS A 210 2.72 -10.81 -15.18
N THR A 211 3.94 -10.56 -14.68
CA THR A 211 4.18 -10.19 -13.28
C THR A 211 5.05 -8.94 -13.23
N THR A 212 4.61 -7.94 -12.47
CA THR A 212 5.39 -6.73 -12.15
C THR A 212 5.72 -6.69 -10.66
N PRO A 213 6.98 -6.94 -10.27
CA PRO A 213 7.43 -6.68 -8.90
C PRO A 213 7.67 -5.19 -8.69
N ILE A 214 7.19 -4.66 -7.57
CA ILE A 214 7.52 -3.33 -7.05
C ILE A 214 8.46 -3.57 -5.88
N THR A 215 9.76 -3.46 -6.12
CA THR A 215 10.75 -3.82 -5.10
C THR A 215 10.77 -2.82 -3.96
N THR A 216 11.18 -3.29 -2.77
CA THR A 216 11.33 -2.41 -1.61
C THR A 216 12.31 -1.26 -1.88
N ALA A 217 13.38 -1.55 -2.62
CA ALA A 217 14.37 -0.55 -3.02
C ALA A 217 13.76 0.51 -3.94
N PHE A 218 12.90 0.14 -4.88
CA PHE A 218 12.21 1.09 -5.76
C PHE A 218 11.27 1.98 -4.96
N ALA A 219 10.35 1.38 -4.21
CA ALA A 219 9.26 2.09 -3.57
C ALA A 219 9.72 3.09 -2.50
N ARG A 220 10.82 2.80 -1.79
CA ARG A 220 11.45 3.73 -0.82
C ARG A 220 11.88 5.07 -1.42
N ASN A 221 12.03 5.16 -2.75
CA ASN A 221 12.41 6.39 -3.44
C ASN A 221 11.23 7.21 -3.96
N VAL A 222 9.99 6.75 -3.78
CA VAL A 222 8.79 7.48 -4.16
C VAL A 222 8.08 7.93 -2.88
N PRO A 223 8.19 9.20 -2.48
CA PRO A 223 7.54 9.69 -1.28
C PRO A 223 6.04 9.87 -1.49
N LEU A 224 5.27 9.60 -0.44
CA LEU A 224 3.92 10.08 -0.29
C LEU A 224 3.96 11.58 0.06
N THR A 225 3.51 12.40 -0.88
CA THR A 225 3.65 13.85 -0.78
C THR A 225 2.56 14.46 0.10
N TYR A 226 2.89 15.58 0.75
CA TYR A 226 1.91 16.37 1.49
C TYR A 226 0.71 16.75 0.61
N THR A 227 0.97 17.13 -0.64
CA THR A 227 -0.07 17.49 -1.62
C THR A 227 -1.08 16.36 -1.83
N PHE A 228 -0.58 15.15 -2.14
CA PHE A 228 -1.44 13.98 -2.32
C PHE A 228 -2.29 13.70 -1.07
N MET A 229 -1.67 13.78 0.11
CA MET A 229 -2.34 13.58 1.39
C MET A 229 -3.42 14.60 1.69
N MET A 230 -3.30 15.83 1.19
CA MET A 230 -4.32 16.85 1.39
C MET A 230 -5.51 16.71 0.43
N ASN A 231 -5.34 16.02 -0.69
CA ASN A 231 -6.39 15.82 -1.69
C ASN A 231 -7.33 14.65 -1.38
N VAL A 232 -6.99 13.80 -0.41
CA VAL A 232 -7.88 12.73 0.04
C VAL A 232 -9.08 13.28 0.82
N PRO A 233 -10.23 12.55 0.85
CA PRO A 233 -11.40 12.96 1.63
C PRO A 233 -11.07 13.24 3.10
N GLU A 234 -11.69 14.26 3.69
CA GLU A 234 -11.37 14.73 5.06
C GLU A 234 -11.44 13.61 6.11
N ILE A 235 -12.48 12.76 6.04
CA ILE A 235 -12.64 11.63 6.97
C ILE A 235 -11.44 10.69 6.89
N MET A 236 -11.01 10.31 5.69
CA MET A 236 -9.87 9.46 5.44
C MET A 236 -8.58 10.15 5.90
N ARG A 237 -8.39 11.42 5.52
CA ARG A 237 -7.22 12.22 5.87
C ARG A 237 -6.95 12.21 7.37
N LYS A 238 -8.00 12.33 8.20
CA LYS A 238 -7.88 12.27 9.66
C LYS A 238 -7.28 10.94 10.13
N TYR A 239 -7.81 9.80 9.65
CA TYR A 239 -7.29 8.48 10.02
C TYR A 239 -5.86 8.25 9.55
N LEU A 240 -5.55 8.69 8.33
CA LEU A 240 -4.22 8.54 7.73
C LEU A 240 -3.18 9.40 8.43
N LEU A 241 -3.48 10.67 8.72
CA LEU A 241 -2.55 11.56 9.43
C LEU A 241 -2.29 11.06 10.84
N TYR A 242 -3.30 10.57 11.54
CA TYR A 242 -3.10 9.98 12.86
C TYR A 242 -2.19 8.75 12.80
N LYS A 243 -2.41 7.85 11.83
CA LYS A 243 -1.56 6.67 11.64
C LYS A 243 -0.13 7.03 11.21
N ALA A 244 0.03 8.03 10.34
CA ALA A 244 1.34 8.57 9.96
C ALA A 244 2.07 9.17 11.16
N PHE A 245 1.35 9.87 12.04
CA PHE A 245 1.90 10.35 13.30
C PHE A 245 2.31 9.21 14.24
N GLU A 246 1.49 8.16 14.40
CA GLU A 246 1.85 6.97 15.15
C GLU A 246 3.15 6.33 14.62
N GLN A 247 3.35 6.27 13.30
CA GLN A 247 4.58 5.75 12.69
C GLN A 247 5.76 6.72 12.86
N PHE A 248 5.50 8.03 12.81
CA PHE A 248 6.49 9.07 13.05
C PHE A 248 7.07 8.98 14.46
N VAL A 249 6.23 8.78 15.48
CA VAL A 249 6.67 8.66 16.89
C VAL A 249 7.05 7.23 17.29
N GLY A 250 6.45 6.24 16.65
CA GLY A 250 6.47 4.84 17.08
C GLY A 250 7.68 4.04 16.59
N ARG A 251 8.26 3.18 17.43
CA ARG A 251 9.22 2.15 16.98
C ARG A 251 8.65 0.76 17.14
N VAL A 252 8.93 -0.07 16.15
CA VAL A 252 8.56 -1.49 16.18
C VAL A 252 9.36 -2.23 17.25
N ASN A 253 8.83 -3.34 17.75
CA ASN A 253 9.54 -4.18 18.72
C ASN A 253 10.95 -4.51 18.19
N PRO A 254 12.02 -4.14 18.91
CA PRO A 254 13.37 -4.22 18.38
C PRO A 254 13.90 -5.66 18.34
N GLN A 255 13.17 -6.62 18.92
CA GLN A 255 13.46 -8.05 18.80
C GLN A 255 13.03 -8.64 17.45
N LEU A 256 12.22 -7.92 16.66
CA LEU A 256 11.83 -8.38 15.33
C LEU A 256 13.04 -8.32 14.40
N LYS A 257 13.31 -9.41 13.67
CA LYS A 257 14.50 -9.53 12.79
C LYS A 257 14.62 -8.45 11.71
N TRP A 258 13.51 -7.78 11.41
CA TRP A 258 13.42 -6.74 10.40
C TRP A 258 13.39 -5.31 10.98
N ALA A 259 13.38 -5.15 12.31
CA ALA A 259 13.29 -3.86 12.98
C ALA A 259 14.42 -2.90 12.58
N GLU A 260 15.64 -3.41 12.51
CA GLU A 260 16.80 -2.62 12.11
C GLU A 260 16.66 -2.07 10.68
N ASN A 261 16.17 -2.86 9.72
CA ASN A 261 15.99 -2.39 8.34
C ASN A 261 14.85 -1.38 8.19
N ILE A 262 13.82 -1.45 9.04
CA ILE A 262 12.74 -0.46 9.04
C ILE A 262 13.24 0.86 9.64
N SER A 263 14.11 0.81 10.65
CA SER A 263 14.72 2.02 11.22
C SER A 263 15.50 2.85 10.20
N GLU A 264 16.09 2.22 9.18
CA GLU A 264 16.79 2.92 8.10
C GLU A 264 15.83 3.77 7.25
N VAL A 265 14.66 3.21 6.93
CA VAL A 265 13.62 3.92 6.17
C VAL A 265 13.05 5.05 7.01
N ASN A 266 12.68 4.77 8.27
CA ASN A 266 12.17 5.80 9.16
C ASN A 266 13.20 6.93 9.35
N TYR A 267 14.47 6.59 9.50
CA TYR A 267 15.55 7.58 9.60
C TYR A 267 15.59 8.49 8.38
N ASN A 268 15.68 7.93 7.18
CA ASN A 268 15.78 8.72 5.96
C ASN A 268 14.57 9.65 5.77
N THR A 269 13.36 9.14 6.03
CA THR A 269 12.13 9.92 5.90
C THR A 269 12.04 11.02 6.95
N ILE A 270 12.23 10.69 8.23
CA ILE A 270 12.09 11.65 9.35
C ILE A 270 13.17 12.73 9.27
N MET A 271 14.41 12.33 9.01
CA MET A 271 15.51 13.30 8.93
C MET A 271 15.38 14.23 7.72
N ALA A 272 14.72 13.81 6.64
CA ALA A 272 14.40 14.66 5.49
C ALA A 272 13.30 15.71 5.79
N MET A 273 12.57 15.59 6.90
CA MET A 273 11.60 16.61 7.35
C MET A 273 12.27 17.81 8.01
N LEU A 274 13.56 17.71 8.33
CA LEU A 274 14.28 18.73 9.10
C LEU A 274 14.92 19.78 8.17
N PRO A 275 14.92 21.07 8.55
CA PRO A 275 15.82 22.05 7.97
C PRO A 275 17.28 21.59 8.09
N VAL A 276 18.10 22.00 7.13
CA VAL A 276 19.51 21.56 7.02
C VAL A 276 20.29 21.86 8.31
N GLU A 277 20.03 22.99 8.95
CA GLU A 277 20.68 23.41 10.20
C GLU A 277 20.33 22.46 11.35
N VAL A 278 19.04 22.14 11.49
CA VAL A 278 18.53 21.24 12.53
C VAL A 278 19.04 19.81 12.31
N TYR A 279 19.03 19.35 11.07
CA TYR A 279 19.61 18.06 10.68
C TYR A 279 21.07 17.98 11.13
N ASN A 280 21.87 19.01 10.82
CA ASN A 280 23.29 19.05 11.15
C ASN A 280 23.58 19.05 12.66
N ASP A 281 22.68 19.61 13.46
CA ASP A 281 22.80 19.60 14.92
C ASP A 281 22.41 18.24 15.51
N ILE A 282 21.35 17.61 14.99
CA ILE A 282 20.92 16.28 15.42
C ILE A 282 21.96 15.20 15.10
N ILE A 283 22.58 15.21 13.92
CA ILE A 283 23.65 14.24 13.59
C ILE A 283 24.91 14.40 14.46
N LYS A 284 25.09 15.57 15.10
CA LYS A 284 26.15 15.81 16.09
C LYS A 284 25.71 15.43 17.51
N GLY A 285 24.48 14.95 17.68
CA GLY A 285 23.91 14.57 18.96
C GLY A 285 23.47 15.76 19.81
N THR A 286 22.93 16.80 19.20
CA THR A 286 22.37 17.99 19.88
C THR A 286 21.01 18.36 19.31
N ILE A 287 20.20 19.12 20.06
CA ILE A 287 18.90 19.62 19.58
C ILE A 287 18.89 21.14 19.70
N PRO A 288 18.63 21.89 18.61
CA PRO A 288 18.61 23.35 18.66
C PRO A 288 17.64 23.89 19.71
N GLY A 289 18.13 24.78 20.58
CA GLY A 289 17.33 25.43 21.61
C GLY A 289 16.96 24.54 22.80
N MET A 290 17.55 23.35 22.94
CA MET A 290 17.28 22.44 24.07
C MET A 290 18.53 22.14 24.89
N GLU A 291 18.31 21.88 26.18
CA GLU A 291 19.38 21.50 27.11
C GLU A 291 19.93 20.10 26.80
N SER A 292 21.23 19.89 27.05
CA SER A 292 21.91 18.60 26.79
C SER A 292 21.32 17.43 27.57
N ARG A 293 20.69 17.69 28.73
CA ARG A 293 20.06 16.64 29.55
C ARG A 293 18.97 15.86 28.80
N TYR A 294 18.28 16.48 27.85
CA TYR A 294 17.23 15.81 27.06
C TYR A 294 17.83 14.81 26.07
N VAL A 295 19.00 15.12 25.53
CA VAL A 295 19.77 14.21 24.66
C VAL A 295 20.24 13.01 25.48
N ASP A 296 20.73 13.24 26.70
CA ASP A 296 21.20 12.16 27.58
C ASP A 296 20.07 11.23 28.03
N ASP A 297 18.87 11.79 28.29
CA ASP A 297 17.66 11.01 28.58
C ASP A 297 17.25 10.14 27.38
N ILE A 298 17.22 10.70 26.16
CA ILE A 298 16.95 9.95 24.92
C ILE A 298 17.93 8.77 24.78
N ARG A 299 19.23 9.01 24.96
CA ARG A 299 20.26 7.95 24.90
C ARG A 299 20.01 6.85 25.92
N ALA A 300 19.65 7.21 27.15
CA ALA A 300 19.33 6.24 28.19
C ALA A 300 18.10 5.39 27.81
N LYS A 301 17.06 6.01 27.26
CA LYS A 301 15.84 5.32 26.79
C LYS A 301 16.12 4.39 25.61
N VAL A 302 16.91 4.81 24.62
CA VAL A 302 17.31 3.94 23.50
C VAL A 302 18.09 2.71 23.99
N ARG A 303 19.01 2.90 24.96
CA ARG A 303 19.72 1.76 25.57
C ARG A 303 18.77 0.80 26.28
N SER A 304 17.79 1.32 27.02
CA SER A 304 16.78 0.50 27.69
C SER A 304 15.89 -0.25 26.69
N PHE A 305 15.47 0.42 25.62
CA PHE A 305 14.68 -0.18 24.54
C PHE A 305 15.40 -1.36 23.88
N LEU A 306 16.71 -1.24 23.67
CA LEU A 306 17.53 -2.26 23.04
C LEU A 306 18.14 -3.28 24.00
N LYS A 307 17.81 -3.24 25.31
CA LYS A 307 18.49 -4.05 26.34
C LYS A 307 18.46 -5.57 26.07
N ASP A 308 17.41 -6.04 25.40
CA ASP A 308 17.18 -7.46 25.11
C ASP A 308 17.56 -7.81 23.66
N VAL A 309 18.08 -6.85 22.89
CA VAL A 309 18.59 -7.07 21.53
C VAL A 309 20.04 -7.52 21.63
N LYS A 310 20.36 -8.66 21.02
CA LYS A 310 21.72 -9.16 20.95
C LYS A 310 22.53 -8.33 19.94
N ASP A 311 23.60 -7.71 20.41
CA ASP A 311 24.61 -6.99 19.60
C ASP A 311 24.00 -6.02 18.55
N PRO A 312 23.16 -5.05 18.95
CA PRO A 312 22.59 -4.09 18.01
C PRO A 312 23.70 -3.31 17.31
N SER A 313 23.57 -3.11 15.99
CA SER A 313 24.60 -2.39 15.24
C SER A 313 24.73 -0.94 15.75
N PRO A 314 25.94 -0.36 15.78
CA PRO A 314 26.11 1.05 16.18
C PRO A 314 25.28 2.01 15.32
N ALA A 315 25.10 1.69 14.04
CA ALA A 315 24.28 2.48 13.13
C ALA A 315 22.79 2.42 13.53
N TYR A 316 22.29 1.26 13.99
CA TYR A 316 20.92 1.14 14.47
C TYR A 316 20.66 1.99 15.71
N VAL A 317 21.58 1.93 16.69
CA VAL A 317 21.50 2.75 17.91
C VAL A 317 21.45 4.24 17.56
N LEU A 318 22.39 4.70 16.72
CA LEU A 318 22.44 6.11 16.31
C LEU A 318 21.18 6.55 15.55
N ARG A 319 20.63 5.72 14.67
CA ARG A 319 19.38 6.04 13.97
C ARG A 319 18.23 6.25 14.96
N LEU A 320 18.07 5.38 15.95
CA LEU A 320 17.02 5.52 16.96
C LEU A 320 17.19 6.78 17.81
N GLU A 321 18.42 7.10 18.21
CA GLU A 321 18.73 8.32 18.95
C GLU A 321 18.35 9.57 18.15
N HIS A 322 18.85 9.70 16.92
CA HIS A 322 18.57 10.85 16.06
C HIS A 322 17.08 10.98 15.74
N ILE A 323 16.40 9.86 15.48
CA ILE A 323 14.96 9.88 15.23
C ILE A 323 14.22 10.40 16.47
N ALA A 324 14.55 9.92 17.67
CA ALA A 324 13.91 10.40 18.90
C ALA A 324 14.20 11.90 19.16
N MET A 325 15.39 12.38 18.82
CA MET A 325 15.72 13.81 18.85
C MET A 325 14.90 14.61 17.84
N ALA A 326 14.69 14.09 16.63
CA ALA A 326 13.86 14.71 15.62
C ALA A 326 12.38 14.76 16.03
N VAL A 327 11.87 13.68 16.66
CA VAL A 327 10.54 13.66 17.26
C VAL A 327 10.41 14.77 18.29
N LEU A 328 11.31 14.84 19.27
CA LEU A 328 11.28 15.88 20.30
C LEU A 328 11.38 17.29 19.70
N TYR A 329 12.22 17.49 18.68
CA TYR A 329 12.32 18.78 17.98
C TYR A 329 11.01 19.16 17.28
N ILE A 330 10.35 18.23 16.59
CA ILE A 330 9.15 18.51 15.79
C ILE A 330 7.91 18.64 16.68
N THR A 331 7.70 17.71 17.61
CA THR A 331 6.48 17.64 18.43
C THR A 331 6.54 18.49 19.69
N LYS A 332 7.74 18.96 20.07
CA LYS A 332 8.01 19.65 21.33
C LYS A 332 7.67 18.82 22.59
N THR A 333 7.51 17.51 22.43
CA THR A 333 7.10 16.57 23.48
C THR A 333 8.15 15.49 23.66
N PHE A 334 8.39 15.10 24.92
CA PHE A 334 9.36 14.06 25.27
C PHE A 334 8.68 12.72 25.58
N TYR A 335 9.46 11.65 25.43
CA TYR A 335 9.05 10.32 25.86
C TYR A 335 9.23 10.17 27.37
N ILE A 336 8.18 9.78 28.09
CA ILE A 336 8.24 9.33 29.49
C ILE A 336 8.61 7.86 29.59
N GLY A 337 8.21 7.03 28.61
CA GLY A 337 8.55 5.62 28.54
C GLY A 337 9.80 5.32 27.71
N ASP A 338 10.08 4.03 27.52
CA ASP A 338 11.23 3.52 26.75
C ASP A 338 10.82 2.54 25.64
N LYS A 339 9.52 2.38 25.37
CA LYS A 339 9.03 1.53 24.27
C LYS A 339 8.91 2.30 22.96
N PHE A 340 9.05 3.63 23.02
CA PHE A 340 8.87 4.54 21.89
C PHE A 340 7.54 4.29 21.20
N THR A 341 6.45 4.26 21.97
CA THR A 341 5.08 4.22 21.45
C THR A 341 4.39 5.58 21.62
N LEU A 342 3.19 5.73 21.09
CA LEU A 342 2.37 6.91 21.30
C LEU A 342 2.09 7.15 22.81
N ASP A 343 1.79 6.07 23.54
CA ASP A 343 1.52 6.10 24.99
C ASP A 343 2.74 6.48 25.83
N ASP A 344 3.93 6.40 25.25
CA ASP A 344 5.16 6.82 25.92
C ASP A 344 5.39 8.33 25.81
N LEU A 345 4.61 9.10 25.07
CA LEU A 345 4.71 10.56 25.04
C LEU A 345 3.98 11.17 26.25
N ILE A 346 4.53 12.23 26.85
CA ILE A 346 3.86 12.90 27.98
C ILE A 346 2.51 13.53 27.59
N ASP A 347 2.42 14.06 26.37
CA ASP A 347 1.20 14.64 25.82
C ASP A 347 1.07 14.28 24.34
N PRO A 348 0.46 13.12 24.03
CA PRO A 348 0.30 12.66 22.66
C PRO A 348 -0.61 13.55 21.81
N GLU A 349 -1.62 14.18 22.42
CA GLU A 349 -2.55 15.07 21.72
C GLU A 349 -1.86 16.36 21.30
N TYR A 350 -1.13 17.00 22.23
CA TYR A 350 -0.31 18.17 21.90
C TYR A 350 0.76 17.85 20.85
N ALA A 351 1.44 16.71 21.01
CA ALA A 351 2.44 16.26 20.05
C ALA A 351 1.87 16.08 18.63
N TYR A 352 0.64 15.57 18.51
CA TYR A 352 -0.06 15.43 17.23
C TYR A 352 -0.36 16.79 16.59
N ILE A 353 -0.80 17.77 17.38
CA ILE A 353 -1.09 19.13 16.91
C ILE A 353 0.18 19.79 16.37
N GLU A 354 1.26 19.81 17.16
CA GLU A 354 2.55 20.38 16.76
C GLU A 354 3.12 19.69 15.52
N TRP A 355 2.99 18.36 15.44
CA TRP A 355 3.41 17.60 14.26
C TRP A 355 2.60 18.00 13.02
N CYS A 356 1.26 18.10 13.12
CA CYS A 356 0.40 18.53 12.02
C CYS A 356 0.78 19.93 11.52
N GLU A 357 0.96 20.89 12.44
CA GLU A 357 1.39 22.25 12.10
C GLU A 357 2.76 22.26 11.42
N TYR A 358 3.69 21.42 11.88
CA TYR A 358 5.02 21.31 11.31
C TYR A 358 4.99 20.77 9.89
N ILE A 359 4.31 19.64 9.64
CA ILE A 359 4.26 19.05 8.30
C ILE A 359 3.53 19.95 7.30
N GLU A 360 2.55 20.73 7.75
CA GLU A 360 1.87 21.73 6.92
C GLU A 360 2.80 22.90 6.57
N ARG A 361 3.48 23.46 7.58
CA ARG A 361 4.40 24.59 7.41
C ARG A 361 5.53 24.28 6.45
N TYR A 362 6.12 23.09 6.55
CA TYR A 362 7.28 22.67 5.77
C TYR A 362 6.92 21.78 4.57
N ARG A 363 5.64 21.45 4.37
CA ARG A 363 5.14 20.59 3.29
C ARG A 363 5.89 19.24 3.23
N CYS A 364 6.08 18.64 4.40
CA CYS A 364 6.88 17.43 4.55
C CYS A 364 6.24 16.23 3.84
N ASN A 365 7.08 15.42 3.18
CA ASN A 365 6.70 14.08 2.76
C ASN A 365 6.59 13.17 4.00
N LEU A 366 5.62 12.25 4.03
CA LEU A 366 5.31 11.50 5.25
C LEU A 366 5.97 10.13 5.35
N THR A 367 5.84 9.32 4.30
CA THR A 367 6.32 7.93 4.22
C THR A 367 6.50 7.56 2.74
N PRO A 368 7.24 6.51 2.37
CA PRO A 368 7.20 6.00 0.99
C PRO A 368 5.77 5.65 0.57
N ALA A 369 5.39 5.96 -0.68
CA ALA A 369 4.08 5.64 -1.25
C ALA A 369 4.02 4.18 -1.71
N TYR A 370 4.37 3.25 -0.81
CA TYR A 370 4.70 1.85 -1.12
C TYR A 370 3.58 1.21 -1.94
N ASP A 371 2.40 1.05 -1.36
CA ASP A 371 1.26 0.35 -1.94
C ASP A 371 0.50 1.14 -3.00
N VAL A 372 0.54 2.48 -2.92
CA VAL A 372 -0.04 3.37 -3.94
C VAL A 372 0.61 3.16 -5.30
N LEU A 373 1.87 2.73 -5.36
CA LEU A 373 2.52 2.38 -6.64
C LEU A 373 1.78 1.25 -7.37
N ALA A 374 1.09 0.35 -6.66
CA ALA A 374 0.30 -0.68 -7.31
C ALA A 374 -0.86 -0.08 -8.12
N TRP A 375 -1.48 0.99 -7.63
CA TRP A 375 -2.50 1.73 -8.39
C TRP A 375 -1.89 2.35 -9.66
N ILE A 376 -0.69 2.92 -9.58
CA ILE A 376 0.00 3.47 -10.77
C ILE A 376 0.18 2.37 -11.82
N VAL A 377 0.58 1.15 -11.41
CA VAL A 377 0.71 0.02 -12.34
C VAL A 377 -0.65 -0.42 -12.92
N VAL A 378 -1.71 -0.43 -12.11
CA VAL A 378 -3.07 -0.75 -12.59
C VAL A 378 -3.52 0.24 -13.68
N GLU A 379 -3.29 1.54 -13.48
CA GLU A 379 -3.69 2.58 -14.46
C GLU A 379 -2.83 2.57 -15.73
N ASN A 380 -1.53 2.32 -15.60
CA ASN A 380 -0.59 2.44 -16.72
C ASN A 380 -0.31 1.12 -17.43
N GLY A 381 -0.59 -0.02 -16.79
CA GLY A 381 -0.23 -1.36 -17.25
C GLY A 381 1.26 -1.70 -17.12
N PHE A 382 2.08 -0.81 -16.55
CA PHE A 382 3.50 -1.00 -16.26
C PHE A 382 3.92 -0.12 -15.08
N LEU A 383 5.10 -0.38 -14.49
CA LEU A 383 5.69 0.46 -13.46
C LEU A 383 6.52 1.58 -14.11
N PRO A 384 6.10 2.87 -14.02
CA PRO A 384 6.90 3.99 -14.51
C PRO A 384 8.19 4.16 -13.70
N ASN A 385 9.09 5.01 -14.17
CA ASN A 385 10.29 5.35 -13.39
C ASN A 385 9.94 6.24 -12.17
N ILE A 386 10.89 6.39 -11.25
CA ILE A 386 10.69 7.14 -9.99
C ILE A 386 10.18 8.57 -10.23
N GLU A 387 10.80 9.30 -11.17
CA GLU A 387 10.41 10.69 -11.48
C GLU A 387 8.97 10.76 -12.00
N GLN A 388 8.58 9.83 -12.88
CA GLN A 388 7.23 9.73 -13.41
C GLN A 388 6.21 9.40 -12.32
N CYS A 389 6.53 8.49 -11.41
CA CYS A 389 5.68 8.17 -10.27
C CYS A 389 5.46 9.42 -9.39
N ILE A 390 6.51 10.16 -9.08
CA ILE A 390 6.42 11.41 -8.30
C ILE A 390 5.56 12.45 -9.04
N MET A 391 5.74 12.60 -10.35
CA MET A 391 4.93 13.51 -11.15
C MET A 391 3.45 13.13 -11.17
N ILE A 392 3.11 11.83 -11.19
CA ILE A 392 1.74 11.35 -11.10
C ILE A 392 1.16 11.72 -9.73
N LEU A 393 1.86 11.38 -8.64
CA LEU A 393 1.40 11.67 -7.28
C LEU A 393 1.22 13.17 -6.99
N ASN A 394 1.97 14.05 -7.65
CA ASN A 394 1.84 15.51 -7.48
C ASN A 394 0.74 16.15 -8.33
N LYS A 395 0.20 15.45 -9.33
CA LYS A 395 -0.93 15.93 -10.16
C LYS A 395 -2.29 15.56 -9.57
N GLU A 396 -2.29 14.52 -8.76
CA GLU A 396 -3.42 14.03 -7.97
C GLU A 396 -3.61 14.88 -6.72
#